data_AF-A0A923WS36-F1
#
_entry.id   AF-A0A923WS36-F1
#
_cell.length_a   1.000
_cell.length_b   1.000
_cell.length_c   1.000
_cell.angle_alpha   90.00
_cell.angle_beta   90.00
_cell.angle_gamma   90.00
#
_symmetry.space_group_name_H-M   'P 1'
#
loop_
_entity.id
_entity.type
_entity.pdbx_description
1 polymer ?
#
loop_
_entity_poly.entity_id
_entity_poly.type
_entity_poly.pdbx_seq_one_letter_code
_entity_poly.pdbx_strand_id
1 'polypeptide(L)' 'MNTKIIFRRAQNSDSNLIQSFQQAMAWETEQLKLDPLTLEKGVSAVLTNSNLGTYHVCEVNS' A
#
# COMPACT_ATOMS: atom_id res chain seq x y z
N MET A 1 24.97 7.02 12.47
CA MET A 1 24.33 6.78 11.15
C MET A 1 23.22 7.81 11.00
N ASN A 2 23.12 8.48 9.86
CA ASN A 2 22.04 9.43 9.59
C ASN A 2 20.89 8.69 8.91
N THR A 3 19.81 8.45 9.64
CA THR A 3 18.58 7.90 9.07
C THR A 3 17.94 8.92 8.13
N LYS A 4 17.66 8.52 6.90
CA LYS A 4 16.94 9.35 5.93
C LYS A 4 15.52 8.83 5.77
N ILE A 5 14.55 9.70 6.05
CA ILE A 5 13.12 9.43 5.88
C ILE A 5 12.67 10.09 4.56
N ILE A 6 12.00 9.34 3.70
CA ILE A 6 11.52 9.81 2.39
C ILE A 6 10.03 9.49 2.26
N PHE A 7 9.22 10.52 2.00
CA PHE A 7 7.82 10.35 1.61
C PHE A 7 7.70 10.53 0.10
N ARG A 8 7.09 9.55 -0.57
CA ARG A 8 6.92 9.59 -2.03
C ARG A 8 5.58 8.99 -2.44
N ARG A 9 5.11 9.32 -3.64
CA ARG A 9 4.00 8.58 -4.26
C ARG A 9 4.42 7.12 -4.45
N ALA A 10 3.48 6.21 -4.20
CA ALA A 10 3.68 4.80 -4.47
C ALA A 10 3.85 4.55 -5.97
N GLN A 11 4.63 3.53 -6.30
CA GLN A 11 4.81 3.00 -7.64
C GLN A 11 4.31 1.56 -7.70
N ASN A 12 4.20 1.00 -8.90
CA ASN A 12 3.74 -0.39 -9.07
C ASN A 12 4.60 -1.41 -8.29
N SER A 13 5.88 -1.13 -8.08
CA SER A 13 6.78 -1.95 -7.25
C SER A 13 6.34 -2.04 -5.78
N ASP A 14 5.58 -1.07 -5.29
CA ASP A 14 5.07 -1.04 -3.92
C ASP A 14 3.76 -1.82 -3.74
N SER A 15 3.17 -2.35 -4.83
CA SER A 15 1.84 -2.97 -4.82
C SER A 15 1.72 -4.08 -3.77
N ASN A 16 2.69 -5.01 -3.72
CA ASN A 16 2.66 -6.11 -2.76
C ASN A 16 2.75 -5.63 -1.31
N LEU A 17 3.53 -4.57 -1.05
CA LEU A 17 3.67 -3.98 0.28
C LEU A 17 2.36 -3.28 0.70
N ILE A 18 1.72 -2.56 -0.22
CA ILE A 18 0.44 -1.90 0.05
C ILE A 18 -0.64 -2.95 0.32
N GLN A 19 -0.71 -4.02 -0.47
CA GLN A 19 -1.66 -5.11 -0.25
C GLN A 19 -1.47 -5.75 1.13
N SER A 20 -0.24 -6.05 1.54
CA SER A 20 0.00 -6.64 2.86
C SER A 20 -0.40 -5.70 4.00
N PHE A 21 -0.14 -4.40 3.87
CA PHE A 21 -0.57 -3.40 4.85
C PHE A 21 -2.08 -3.25 4.91
N GLN A 22 -2.78 -3.24 3.78
CA GLN A 22 -4.24 -3.18 3.76
C GLN A 22 -4.86 -4.43 4.40
N GLN A 23 -4.31 -5.61 4.13
CA GLN A 23 -4.77 -6.85 4.75
C GLN A 23 -4.52 -6.86 6.26
N ALA A 24 -3.35 -6.40 6.71
CA ALA A 24 -3.04 -6.29 8.14
C ALA A 24 -3.98 -5.29 8.84
N MET A 25 -4.14 -4.10 8.27
CA MET A 25 -5.01 -3.05 8.81
C MET A 25 -6.46 -3.51 8.93
N ALA A 26 -7.03 -4.14 7.89
CA ALA A 26 -8.40 -4.65 7.91
C ALA A 26 -8.60 -5.70 9.02
N TRP A 27 -7.61 -6.55 9.27
CA TRP A 27 -7.67 -7.51 10.36
C TRP A 27 -7.55 -6.83 11.72
N GLU A 28 -6.54 -5.99 11.91
CA GLU A 28 -6.22 -5.35 13.18
C GLU A 28 -7.33 -4.41 13.68
N THR A 29 -7.99 -3.70 12.77
CA THR A 29 -8.94 -2.64 13.10
C THR A 29 -10.40 -3.05 12.97
N GLU A 30 -10.71 -3.98 12.06
CA GLU A 30 -12.09 -4.37 11.72
C GLU A 30 -12.33 -5.89 11.83
N GLN A 31 -11.30 -6.70 12.14
CA GLN A 31 -11.36 -8.16 12.15
C GLN A 31 -11.82 -8.77 10.81
N LEU A 32 -11.48 -8.11 9.71
CA LEU A 32 -11.81 -8.56 8.35
C LEU A 32 -10.61 -9.26 7.70
N LYS A 33 -10.89 -10.38 7.03
CA LYS A 33 -9.96 -11.01 6.09
C LYS A 33 -10.39 -10.64 4.68
N LEU A 34 -9.53 -9.93 3.95
CA LEU A 34 -9.84 -9.49 2.60
C LEU A 34 -9.61 -10.65 1.64
N ASP A 35 -10.41 -10.74 0.60
CA ASP A 35 -10.15 -11.67 -0.49
C ASP A 35 -8.89 -11.22 -1.25
N PRO A 36 -7.84 -12.07 -1.37
CA PRO A 36 -6.57 -11.65 -1.96
C PRO A 36 -6.69 -11.18 -3.42
N LEU A 37 -7.54 -11.84 -4.22
CA LEU A 37 -7.71 -11.48 -5.64
C LEU A 37 -8.42 -10.14 -5.80
N THR A 38 -9.41 -9.86 -4.96
CA THR A 38 -10.12 -8.58 -4.94
C THR A 38 -9.20 -7.47 -4.45
N LEU A 39 -8.41 -7.73 -3.41
CA LEU A 39 -7.44 -6.78 -2.88
C LEU A 39 -6.38 -6.41 -3.92
N GLU A 40 -5.80 -7.40 -4.60
CA GLU A 40 -4.81 -7.20 -5.67
C GLU A 40 -5.38 -6.32 -6.79
N LYS A 41 -6.58 -6.64 -7.28
CA LYS A 41 -7.26 -5.86 -8.33
C LYS A 41 -7.52 -4.43 -7.88
N GLY A 42 -7.99 -4.24 -6.65
CA GLY A 42 -8.29 -2.93 -6.09
C GLY A 42 -7.04 -2.05 -5.97
N VAL A 43 -5.95 -2.59 -5.40
CA VAL A 43 -4.68 -1.86 -5.27
C VAL A 43 -4.10 -1.54 -6.65
N SER A 44 -4.12 -2.49 -7.57
CA SER A 44 -3.64 -2.30 -8.95
C SER A 44 -4.44 -1.20 -9.68
N ALA A 45 -5.77 -1.18 -9.52
CA ALA A 45 -6.61 -0.16 -10.13
C ALA A 45 -6.26 1.27 -9.65
N VAL A 46 -6.03 1.46 -8.35
CA VAL A 46 -5.64 2.77 -7.81
C VAL A 46 -4.23 3.18 -8.25
N LEU A 47 -3.28 2.25 -8.31
CA LEU A 47 -1.91 2.55 -8.75
C LEU A 47 -1.83 2.93 -10.23
N THR A 48 -2.73 2.41 -11.06
CA THR A 48 -2.75 2.65 -12.52
C THR A 48 -3.70 3.76 -12.95
N ASN A 49 -4.63 4.19 -12.09
CA ASN A 49 -5.57 5.26 -12.37
C ASN A 49 -5.63 6.27 -11.21
N SER A 50 -4.94 7.39 -11.39
CA SER A 50 -4.85 8.47 -10.39
C SER A 50 -6.18 9.14 -10.05
N ASN A 51 -7.23 8.96 -10.86
CA ASN A 51 -8.57 9.48 -10.54
C ASN A 51 -9.28 8.67 -9.44
N LEU A 52 -8.81 7.45 -9.14
CA LEU A 52 -9.40 6.59 -8.11
C LEU A 52 -8.79 6.82 -6.72
N GLY A 53 -7.70 7.57 -6.64
CA GLY A 53 -6.96 7.82 -5.41
C GLY A 53 -5.46 7.84 -5.65
N THR A 54 -4.69 8.03 -4.57
CA THR A 54 -3.23 8.01 -4.64
C THR A 54 -2.64 7.49 -3.35
N TYR A 55 -1.86 6.42 -3.43
CA TYR A 55 -1.05 5.94 -2.31
C TYR A 55 0.24 6.75 -2.19
N HIS A 56 0.64 7.03 -0.96
CA HIS A 56 1.98 7.51 -0.62
C HIS A 56 2.62 6.51 0.33
N VAL A 57 3.93 6.32 0.19
CA VAL A 57 4.73 5.45 1.05
C VAL A 57 5.81 6.27 1.75
N CYS A 58 6.19 5.80 2.93
CA CYS A 58 7.31 6.32 3.71
C CYS A 58 8.42 5.26 3.71
N GLU A 59 9.61 5.66 3.29
CA GLU A 59 10.80 4.82 3.29
C GLU A 59 11.80 5.35 4.30
N VAL A 60 12.45 4.42 5.00
CA VAL A 60 13.50 4.71 5.97
C VAL A 60 14.78 4.06 5.47
N ASN A 61 15.70 4.86 4.93
CA ASN A 61 17.01 4.40 4.50
C ASN A 61 17.98 4.53 5.68
N SER A 62 18.56 3.41 6.09
CA SER A 62 19.54 3.31 7.19
C SER A 62 20.95 3.17 6.67
#